data_AF-A0A2E6BEX2-F1
#
_entry.id   AF-A0A2E6BEX2-F1
#
_cell.length_a   1.000
_cell.length_b   1.000
_cell.length_c   1.000
_cell.angle_alpha   90.00
_cell.angle_beta   90.00
_cell.angle_gamma   90.00
#
_symmetry.space_group_name_H-M   'P 1'
#
loop_
_entity.id
_entity.type
_entity.pdbx_description
1 polymer ?
#
loop_
_entity_poly.entity_id
_entity_poly.type
_entity_poly.pdbx_seq_one_letter_code
_entity_poly.pdbx_strand_id
1 'polypeptide(L)'
;MDKQRFNDGLLRFLQHSPSPFHAVETMLAALQEAGFERLKEEDAWQLQPNRAYVLTRNDSSIIAFVTGDGDPAESGVMMAGAHTDSPCLKVKPNAVMRNASVLQFAVEVYGGVLLAPWFDRDLSLAGRVEFRRRDGTLDAATLNWQRPIATVPSLAIHLDREANQNRSINPQKEMPPVLALSAGDGKSIKDFDFDAFLVDALAEQQGINDVDAVLAHELFFYDTQPPAQIGLHNEFIASARLDNLLSCYVCLDAIMEAKKSGNGFALMVCNDHEEVGSASACGAQGPFLRSVLARLSARFSDRDGETAGSAESIERMIRRSLFLSIDNAHGLHPNFTEKHDANHGPVLNKGPVIKINANQRYATNSRTQARFTQLCDEVDAPVQRFVVRSDMGCGSTIGPITASGIGVETVDVGVPTYGMHSIRELAGSDDGWHLARALRRFFVR
;
A
#
# COMPACT_ATOMS: atom_id res chain seq x y z
N MET A 1 0.51 -17.33 -16.03
CA MET A 1 0.33 -15.92 -16.46
C MET A 1 1.62 -15.48 -17.15
N ASP A 2 1.55 -14.67 -18.20
CA ASP A 2 2.74 -14.06 -18.82
C ASP A 2 2.97 -12.63 -18.28
N LYS A 3 4.11 -12.02 -18.64
CA LYS A 3 4.48 -10.67 -18.18
C LYS A 3 3.46 -9.60 -18.58
N GLN A 4 2.94 -9.66 -19.80
CA GLN A 4 2.01 -8.62 -20.29
C GLN A 4 0.72 -8.64 -19.49
N ARG A 5 0.13 -9.82 -19.27
CA ARG A 5 -1.07 -9.97 -18.45
C ARG A 5 -0.85 -9.53 -17.01
N PHE A 6 0.32 -9.79 -16.45
CA PHE A 6 0.69 -9.31 -15.11
C PHE A 6 0.73 -7.77 -15.08
N ASN A 7 1.39 -7.13 -16.04
CA ASN A 7 1.47 -5.67 -16.12
C ASN A 7 0.10 -5.04 -16.35
N ASP A 8 -0.73 -5.59 -17.24
CA ASP A 8 -2.10 -5.11 -17.46
C ASP A 8 -2.95 -5.20 -16.18
N GLY A 9 -2.77 -6.28 -15.40
CA GLY A 9 -3.40 -6.46 -14.11
C GLY A 9 -2.91 -5.46 -13.06
N LEU A 10 -1.61 -5.19 -13.00
CA LEU A 10 -1.01 -4.17 -12.12
C LEU A 10 -1.54 -2.77 -12.45
N LEU A 11 -1.56 -2.38 -13.72
CA LEU A 11 -2.10 -1.09 -14.16
C LEU A 11 -3.57 -0.95 -13.77
N ARG A 12 -4.37 -2.01 -13.95
CA ARG A 12 -5.77 -2.02 -13.51
C ARG A 12 -5.88 -1.87 -12.00
N PHE A 13 -5.08 -2.59 -11.22
CA PHE A 13 -5.07 -2.50 -9.76
C PHE A 13 -4.77 -1.07 -9.30
N LEU A 14 -3.72 -0.45 -9.83
CA LEU A 14 -3.33 0.93 -9.52
C LEU A 14 -4.41 1.96 -9.85
N GLN A 15 -5.08 1.79 -11.01
CA GLN A 15 -6.17 2.67 -11.45
C GLN A 15 -7.38 2.63 -10.50
N HIS A 16 -7.72 1.46 -9.95
CA HIS A 16 -8.87 1.27 -9.07
C HIS A 16 -8.55 1.48 -7.59
N SER A 17 -7.30 1.82 -7.26
CA SER A 17 -6.82 1.97 -5.87
C SER A 17 -6.32 3.39 -5.59
N PRO A 18 -7.18 4.44 -5.66
CA PRO A 18 -6.77 5.83 -5.40
C PRO A 18 -6.51 6.16 -3.92
N SER A 19 -6.96 5.31 -2.99
CA SER A 19 -6.70 5.45 -1.55
C SER A 19 -6.53 4.08 -0.88
N PRO A 20 -6.04 4.01 0.37
CA PRO A 20 -5.87 2.73 1.10
C PRO A 20 -7.16 1.91 1.17
N PHE A 21 -8.30 2.57 1.37
CA PHE A 21 -9.62 1.92 1.41
C PHE A 21 -9.96 1.24 0.08
N HIS A 22 -9.74 1.92 -1.04
CA HIS A 22 -10.00 1.37 -2.37
C HIS A 22 -9.00 0.28 -2.75
N ALA A 23 -7.75 0.37 -2.28
CA ALA A 23 -6.76 -0.69 -2.44
C ALA A 23 -7.21 -1.97 -1.74
N VAL A 24 -7.68 -1.87 -0.49
CA VAL A 24 -8.25 -3.00 0.25
C VAL A 24 -9.52 -3.52 -0.39
N GLU A 25 -10.44 -2.65 -0.82
CA GLU A 25 -11.67 -3.04 -1.52
C GLU A 25 -11.36 -3.83 -2.79
N THR A 26 -10.41 -3.35 -3.60
CA THR A 26 -9.96 -4.02 -4.82
C THR A 26 -9.31 -5.39 -4.52
N MET A 27 -8.43 -5.47 -3.52
CA MET A 27 -7.82 -6.74 -3.11
C MET A 27 -8.85 -7.72 -2.56
N LEU A 28 -9.76 -7.26 -1.72
CA LEU A 28 -10.82 -8.07 -1.12
C LEU A 28 -11.73 -8.66 -2.20
N ALA A 29 -12.18 -7.84 -3.16
CA ALA A 29 -12.98 -8.31 -4.29
C ALA A 29 -12.26 -9.39 -5.10
N ALA A 30 -10.99 -9.18 -5.43
CA ALA A 30 -10.18 -10.16 -6.16
C ALA A 30 -9.99 -11.47 -5.37
N LEU A 31 -9.76 -11.39 -4.06
CA LEU A 31 -9.62 -12.56 -3.19
C LEU A 31 -10.94 -13.34 -3.07
N GLN A 32 -12.07 -12.65 -2.92
CA GLN A 32 -13.39 -13.30 -2.88
C GLN A 32 -13.74 -13.97 -4.21
N GLU A 33 -13.46 -13.33 -5.35
CA GLU A 33 -13.60 -13.94 -6.68
C GLU A 33 -12.69 -15.16 -6.82
N ALA A 34 -11.47 -15.08 -6.27
CA ALA A 34 -10.56 -16.22 -6.19
C ALA A 34 -11.00 -17.27 -5.16
N GLY A 35 -12.10 -17.10 -4.44
CA GLY A 35 -12.71 -18.06 -3.52
C GLY A 35 -12.13 -18.06 -2.10
N PHE A 36 -11.57 -16.93 -1.64
CA PHE A 36 -11.25 -16.73 -0.22
C PHE A 36 -12.52 -16.40 0.57
N GLU A 37 -12.66 -17.02 1.74
CA GLU A 37 -13.79 -16.79 2.64
C GLU A 37 -13.51 -15.56 3.53
N ARG A 38 -14.43 -14.59 3.55
CA ARG A 38 -14.29 -13.40 4.39
C ARG A 38 -14.58 -13.76 5.86
N LEU A 39 -13.61 -13.53 6.71
CA LEU A 39 -13.73 -13.63 8.17
C LEU A 39 -14.03 -12.25 8.76
N LYS A 40 -14.78 -12.25 9.85
CA LYS A 40 -14.97 -11.08 10.72
C LYS A 40 -14.10 -11.23 11.97
N GLU A 41 -13.43 -10.17 12.40
CA GLU A 41 -12.49 -10.25 13.52
C GLU A 41 -13.19 -10.53 14.85
N GLU A 42 -14.40 -10.01 15.01
CA GLU A 42 -15.26 -10.15 16.18
C GLU A 42 -15.85 -11.56 16.35
N ASP A 43 -15.90 -12.36 15.28
CA ASP A 43 -16.48 -13.70 15.29
C ASP A 43 -15.47 -14.76 15.73
N ALA A 44 -15.96 -15.89 16.26
CA ALA A 44 -15.16 -17.10 16.43
C ALA A 44 -14.88 -17.76 15.07
N TRP A 45 -13.61 -18.00 14.73
CA TRP A 45 -13.25 -18.56 13.42
C TRP A 45 -13.27 -20.08 13.41
N GLN A 46 -13.95 -20.69 12.45
CA GLN A 46 -13.97 -22.14 12.24
C GLN A 46 -13.06 -22.52 11.07
N LEU A 47 -11.76 -22.27 11.24
CA LEU A 47 -10.76 -22.52 10.19
C LEU A 47 -10.69 -24.02 9.86
N GLN A 48 -10.66 -24.35 8.58
CA GLN A 48 -10.51 -25.71 8.09
C GLN A 48 -9.18 -25.86 7.34
N PRO A 49 -8.59 -27.06 7.31
CA PRO A 49 -7.41 -27.35 6.50
C PRO A 49 -7.64 -27.08 4.99
N ASN A 50 -6.60 -26.69 4.27
CA ASN A 50 -6.62 -26.46 2.82
C ASN A 50 -7.74 -25.50 2.35
N ARG A 51 -7.97 -24.44 3.12
CA ARG A 51 -8.91 -23.36 2.80
C ARG A 51 -8.20 -22.02 2.76
N ALA A 52 -8.89 -21.03 2.21
CA ALA A 52 -8.36 -19.70 2.01
C ALA A 52 -9.30 -18.68 2.67
N TYR A 53 -8.74 -17.76 3.44
CA TYR A 53 -9.48 -16.81 4.25
C TYR A 53 -8.92 -15.40 4.09
N VAL A 54 -9.79 -14.40 4.19
CA VAL A 54 -9.44 -12.99 4.09
C VAL A 54 -10.15 -12.18 5.18
N LEU A 55 -9.48 -11.19 5.73
CA LEU A 55 -10.06 -10.25 6.68
C LEU A 55 -9.43 -8.86 6.53
N THR A 56 -10.20 -7.85 6.90
CA THR A 56 -9.78 -6.45 6.87
C THR A 56 -9.79 -5.87 8.28
N ARG A 57 -8.95 -4.85 8.50
CA ARG A 57 -8.98 -4.02 9.69
C ARG A 57 -8.99 -2.56 9.28
N ASN A 58 -9.89 -1.78 9.86
CA ASN A 58 -10.16 -0.39 9.48
C ASN A 58 -10.53 -0.21 8.00
N ASP A 59 -10.81 -1.32 7.28
CA ASP A 59 -10.96 -1.36 5.81
C ASP A 59 -9.79 -0.74 5.02
N SER A 60 -8.65 -0.51 5.68
CA SER A 60 -7.43 0.02 5.07
C SER A 60 -6.25 -0.93 5.21
N SER A 61 -6.35 -1.97 6.03
CA SER A 61 -5.40 -3.09 6.03
C SER A 61 -6.10 -4.41 5.76
N ILE A 62 -5.37 -5.34 5.15
CA ILE A 62 -5.89 -6.65 4.75
C ILE A 62 -4.89 -7.75 5.06
N ILE A 63 -5.40 -8.88 5.55
CA ILE A 63 -4.66 -10.13 5.64
C ILE A 63 -5.43 -11.18 4.84
N ALA A 64 -4.71 -11.95 4.03
CA ALA A 64 -5.25 -13.12 3.37
C ALA A 64 -4.30 -14.29 3.57
N PHE A 65 -4.84 -15.46 3.87
CA PHE A 65 -4.03 -16.64 4.16
C PHE A 65 -4.66 -17.92 3.64
N VAL A 66 -3.79 -18.88 3.35
CA VAL A 66 -4.13 -20.25 2.97
C VAL A 66 -3.67 -21.17 4.09
N THR A 67 -4.54 -22.07 4.53
CA THR A 67 -4.26 -23.07 5.56
C THR A 67 -3.71 -24.35 4.92
N GLY A 68 -2.76 -25.00 5.58
CA GLY A 68 -2.28 -26.33 5.19
C GLY A 68 -3.09 -27.47 5.81
N ASP A 69 -2.65 -28.71 5.61
CA ASP A 69 -3.24 -29.93 6.17
C ASP A 69 -2.63 -30.39 7.52
N GLY A 70 -1.48 -29.81 7.90
CA GLY A 70 -0.71 -30.13 9.10
C GLY A 70 -0.72 -29.07 10.21
N ASP A 71 0.23 -29.19 11.12
CA ASP A 71 0.44 -28.25 12.24
C ASP A 71 1.42 -27.12 11.84
N PRO A 72 1.00 -25.85 11.88
CA PRO A 72 1.89 -24.73 11.57
C PRO A 72 3.07 -24.59 12.56
N ALA A 73 3.01 -25.19 13.76
CA ALA A 73 4.15 -25.29 14.67
C ALA A 73 5.26 -26.22 14.15
N GLU A 74 4.95 -27.13 13.21
CA GLU A 74 5.92 -28.01 12.56
C GLU A 74 6.37 -27.51 11.19
N SER A 75 5.49 -26.84 10.44
CA SER A 75 5.79 -26.33 9.10
C SER A 75 6.23 -24.86 9.05
N GLY A 76 5.80 -24.05 10.03
CA GLY A 76 5.83 -22.60 9.92
C GLY A 76 4.79 -22.05 8.93
N VAL A 77 4.82 -20.73 8.74
CA VAL A 77 3.99 -19.97 7.79
C VAL A 77 4.90 -19.16 6.87
N MET A 78 4.72 -19.31 5.56
CA MET A 78 5.41 -18.47 4.58
C MET A 78 4.64 -17.16 4.45
N MET A 79 5.27 -16.04 4.81
CA MET A 79 4.60 -14.75 4.93
C MET A 79 5.21 -13.69 4.00
N ALA A 80 4.38 -12.83 3.44
CA ALA A 80 4.82 -11.63 2.73
C ALA A 80 4.01 -10.40 3.16
N GLY A 81 4.71 -9.27 3.29
CA GLY A 81 4.14 -8.01 3.73
C GLY A 81 4.37 -6.89 2.73
N ALA A 82 3.40 -6.00 2.60
CA ALA A 82 3.50 -4.71 1.89
C ALA A 82 2.67 -3.65 2.65
N HIS A 83 2.52 -2.44 2.09
CA HIS A 83 1.61 -1.44 2.64
C HIS A 83 0.71 -0.79 1.60
N THR A 84 -0.50 -0.43 2.03
CA THR A 84 -1.61 0.06 1.20
C THR A 84 -1.63 1.56 1.06
N ASP A 85 -0.93 2.29 1.93
CA ASP A 85 -0.83 3.73 1.90
C ASP A 85 0.34 4.22 1.07
N SER A 86 0.22 5.48 0.65
CA SER A 86 1.23 6.21 -0.09
C SER A 86 1.18 7.68 0.34
N PRO A 87 2.28 8.44 0.20
CA PRO A 87 2.30 9.85 0.55
C PRO A 87 1.31 10.66 -0.30
N CYS A 88 0.50 11.49 0.35
CA CYS A 88 -0.57 12.23 -0.33
C CYS A 88 -1.00 13.51 0.41
N LEU A 89 -1.95 14.24 -0.21
CA LEU A 89 -2.64 15.36 0.42
C LEU A 89 -4.01 14.87 0.95
N LYS A 90 -4.13 14.75 2.28
CA LYS A 90 -5.36 14.35 2.98
C LYS A 90 -6.21 15.58 3.29
N VAL A 91 -7.52 15.53 3.07
CA VAL A 91 -8.44 16.63 3.40
C VAL A 91 -8.61 16.73 4.92
N LYS A 92 -8.52 17.94 5.47
CA LYS A 92 -8.74 18.20 6.90
C LYS A 92 -10.21 18.02 7.29
N PRO A 93 -10.52 17.70 8.57
CA PRO A 93 -11.89 17.58 9.05
C PRO A 93 -12.76 18.82 8.72
N ASN A 94 -12.24 20.00 9.02
CA ASN A 94 -12.82 21.29 8.62
C ASN A 94 -12.15 21.77 7.32
N ALA A 95 -12.61 21.23 6.19
CA ALA A 95 -11.94 21.37 4.90
C ALA A 95 -12.09 22.75 4.25
N VAL A 96 -13.25 23.39 4.40
CA VAL A 96 -13.63 24.50 3.52
C VAL A 96 -12.81 25.76 3.80
N MET A 97 -12.02 26.18 2.82
CA MET A 97 -11.31 27.45 2.79
C MET A 97 -11.91 28.34 1.71
N ARG A 98 -12.19 29.59 2.06
CA ARG A 98 -12.64 30.62 1.11
C ARG A 98 -11.59 31.71 1.10
N ASN A 99 -10.80 31.77 0.04
CA ASN A 99 -9.70 32.72 -0.11
C ASN A 99 -9.87 33.50 -1.40
N ALA A 100 -9.84 34.83 -1.30
CA ALA A 100 -10.08 35.73 -2.43
C ALA A 100 -11.35 35.34 -3.22
N SER A 101 -11.18 34.93 -4.47
CA SER A 101 -12.24 34.55 -5.39
C SER A 101 -12.33 33.04 -5.62
N VAL A 102 -11.81 32.20 -4.71
CA VAL A 102 -11.79 30.74 -4.88
C VAL A 102 -12.25 29.95 -3.64
N LEU A 103 -12.84 28.79 -3.90
CA LEU A 103 -13.05 27.71 -2.94
C LEU A 103 -11.84 26.78 -2.98
N GLN A 104 -11.25 26.53 -1.82
CA GLN A 104 -10.15 25.59 -1.62
C GLN A 104 -10.49 24.59 -0.53
N PHE A 105 -9.84 23.43 -0.55
CA PHE A 105 -9.86 22.50 0.57
C PHE A 105 -8.53 22.54 1.32
N ALA A 106 -8.62 22.71 2.64
CA ALA A 106 -7.50 22.60 3.56
C ALA A 106 -7.01 21.15 3.58
N VAL A 107 -5.69 20.98 3.46
CA VAL A 107 -5.06 19.65 3.42
C VAL A 107 -3.99 19.48 4.49
N GLU A 108 -3.75 18.23 4.85
CA GLU A 108 -2.58 17.73 5.59
C GLU A 108 -1.68 16.98 4.62
N VAL A 109 -0.38 17.14 4.81
CA VAL A 109 0.62 16.31 4.13
C VAL A 109 0.72 15.00 4.91
N TYR A 110 0.33 13.91 4.26
CA TYR A 110 0.41 12.56 4.81
C TYR A 110 1.64 11.87 4.21
N GLY A 111 2.55 11.39 5.07
CA GLY A 111 3.79 10.75 4.65
C GLY A 111 4.88 11.70 4.12
N GLY A 112 5.96 11.12 3.60
CA GLY A 112 7.14 11.85 3.08
C GLY A 112 6.96 12.43 1.67
N VAL A 113 5.92 13.22 1.43
CA VAL A 113 5.50 13.66 0.08
C VAL A 113 6.56 14.51 -0.63
N LEU A 114 6.86 14.17 -1.89
CA LEU A 114 7.50 15.12 -2.82
C LEU A 114 6.46 16.15 -3.27
N LEU A 115 6.46 17.35 -2.68
CA LEU A 115 5.42 18.35 -2.90
C LEU A 115 5.42 18.97 -4.31
N ALA A 116 6.60 19.21 -4.90
CA ALA A 116 6.69 19.91 -6.19
C ALA A 116 5.92 19.22 -7.33
N PRO A 117 5.98 17.89 -7.51
CA PRO A 117 5.19 17.17 -8.52
C PRO A 117 3.66 17.30 -8.42
N TRP A 118 3.10 17.74 -7.29
CA TRP A 118 1.66 17.89 -7.08
C TRP A 118 1.09 19.19 -7.68
N PHE A 119 1.95 20.18 -7.96
CA PHE A 119 1.53 21.40 -8.63
C PHE A 119 1.07 21.10 -10.06
N ASP A 120 0.06 21.85 -10.51
CA ASP A 120 -0.48 21.84 -11.88
C ASP A 120 -0.94 20.45 -12.36
N ARG A 121 -1.32 19.58 -11.41
CA ARG A 121 -1.95 18.28 -11.68
C ARG A 121 -3.47 18.40 -11.68
N ASP A 122 -4.09 17.57 -12.51
CA ASP A 122 -5.52 17.36 -12.56
C ASP A 122 -5.90 16.37 -11.43
N LEU A 123 -6.32 16.91 -10.29
CA LEU A 123 -6.58 16.13 -9.09
C LEU A 123 -8.05 15.77 -8.96
N SER A 124 -8.30 14.54 -8.50
CA SER A 124 -9.59 14.09 -7.99
C SER A 124 -9.49 13.74 -6.51
N LEU A 125 -10.60 13.29 -5.93
CA LEU A 125 -10.74 12.99 -4.52
C LEU A 125 -11.31 11.59 -4.33
N ALA A 126 -10.76 10.84 -3.39
CA ALA A 126 -11.26 9.52 -3.03
C ALA A 126 -11.02 9.21 -1.55
N GLY A 127 -11.86 8.38 -0.95
CA GLY A 127 -11.68 7.95 0.44
C GLY A 127 -12.92 7.33 1.04
N ARG A 128 -13.11 7.47 2.35
CA ARG A 128 -14.27 6.96 3.10
C ARG A 128 -14.99 8.08 3.83
N VAL A 129 -16.30 7.94 3.97
CA VAL A 129 -17.17 8.81 4.77
C VAL A 129 -17.93 7.95 5.78
N GLU A 130 -18.01 8.43 7.01
CA GLU A 130 -18.82 7.88 8.11
C GLU A 130 -20.05 8.77 8.28
N PHE A 131 -21.25 8.18 8.29
CA PHE A 131 -22.50 8.92 8.37
C PHE A 131 -23.54 8.20 9.23
N ARG A 132 -24.53 8.97 9.69
CA ARG A 132 -25.70 8.44 10.37
C ARG A 132 -26.86 8.38 9.38
N ARG A 133 -27.57 7.26 9.35
CA ARG A 133 -28.84 7.11 8.62
C ARG A 133 -30.00 7.70 9.40
N ARG A 134 -31.13 7.98 8.73
CA ARG A 134 -32.35 8.52 9.37
C ARG A 134 -32.96 7.61 10.43
N ASP A 135 -32.66 6.33 10.41
CA ASP A 135 -33.06 5.38 11.46
C ASP A 135 -32.13 5.40 12.69
N GLY A 136 -31.08 6.20 12.66
CA GLY A 136 -30.10 6.37 13.73
C GLY A 136 -28.89 5.44 13.64
N THR A 137 -28.84 4.52 12.67
CA THR A 137 -27.70 3.61 12.50
C THR A 137 -26.46 4.35 11.97
N LEU A 138 -25.28 3.90 12.43
CA LEU A 138 -24.00 4.34 11.90
C LEU A 138 -23.63 3.46 10.71
N ASP A 139 -23.17 4.09 9.63
CA ASP A 139 -22.77 3.41 8.42
C ASP A 139 -21.62 4.15 7.73
N ALA A 140 -20.94 3.46 6.81
CA ALA A 140 -19.77 3.98 6.11
C ALA A 140 -19.79 3.61 4.64
N ALA A 141 -19.22 4.47 3.79
CA ALA A 141 -19.07 4.17 2.38
C ALA A 141 -17.79 4.78 1.79
N THR A 142 -17.23 4.09 0.79
CA THR A 142 -16.16 4.64 -0.05
C THR A 142 -16.75 5.58 -1.11
N LEU A 143 -16.06 6.68 -1.38
CA LEU A 143 -16.41 7.65 -2.42
C LEU A 143 -15.20 7.89 -3.32
N ASN A 144 -15.44 8.03 -4.62
CA ASN A 144 -14.42 8.37 -5.60
C ASN A 144 -15.05 9.15 -6.77
N TRP A 145 -14.65 10.42 -6.93
CA TRP A 145 -15.22 11.31 -7.95
C TRP A 145 -14.80 10.97 -9.39
N GLN A 146 -13.69 10.24 -9.58
CA GLN A 146 -13.23 9.73 -10.89
C GLN A 146 -13.15 10.77 -12.04
N ARG A 147 -13.07 12.05 -11.69
CA ARG A 147 -12.91 13.16 -12.62
C ARG A 147 -12.10 14.27 -11.95
N PRO A 148 -11.37 15.10 -12.71
CA PRO A 148 -10.63 16.20 -12.12
C PRO A 148 -11.60 17.22 -11.55
N ILE A 149 -11.43 17.52 -10.26
CA ILE A 149 -12.22 18.50 -9.50
C ILE A 149 -11.37 19.52 -8.78
N ALA A 150 -10.05 19.36 -8.78
CA ALA A 150 -9.13 20.25 -8.08
C ALA A 150 -7.79 20.35 -8.78
N THR A 151 -7.04 21.41 -8.48
CA THR A 151 -5.63 21.55 -8.86
C THR A 151 -4.89 22.41 -7.84
N VAL A 152 -3.58 22.21 -7.69
CA VAL A 152 -2.70 23.09 -6.91
C VAL A 152 -1.94 23.97 -7.90
N PRO A 153 -2.38 25.20 -8.18
CA PRO A 153 -1.74 26.01 -9.23
C PRO A 153 -0.38 26.55 -8.78
N SER A 154 0.62 26.45 -9.66
CA SER A 154 1.91 27.11 -9.46
C SER A 154 1.78 28.64 -9.47
N LEU A 155 2.58 29.32 -8.65
CA LEU A 155 2.76 30.76 -8.80
C LEU A 155 3.55 31.03 -10.09
N ALA A 156 3.07 31.97 -10.91
CA ALA A 156 3.73 32.31 -12.15
C ALA A 156 5.17 32.82 -11.89
N ILE A 157 6.15 32.32 -12.65
CA ILE A 157 7.58 32.67 -12.53
C ILE A 157 7.87 34.18 -12.65
N HIS A 158 7.00 34.94 -13.30
CA HIS A 158 7.11 36.40 -13.40
C HIS A 158 6.93 37.09 -12.04
N LEU A 159 6.17 36.47 -11.13
CA LEU A 159 5.94 36.89 -9.75
C LEU A 159 6.86 36.18 -8.75
N ASP A 160 7.52 35.09 -9.18
CA ASP A 160 8.52 34.34 -8.42
C ASP A 160 9.74 34.05 -9.30
N ARG A 161 10.67 35.01 -9.36
CA ARG A 161 11.89 34.90 -10.19
C ARG A 161 12.86 33.84 -9.68
N GLU A 162 12.66 33.38 -8.45
CA GLU A 162 13.51 32.38 -7.79
C GLU A 162 12.83 31.00 -7.75
N ALA A 163 11.72 30.79 -8.48
CA ALA A 163 10.97 29.53 -8.48
C ALA A 163 11.82 28.28 -8.74
N ASN A 164 12.92 28.42 -9.49
CA ASN A 164 13.86 27.35 -9.84
C ASN A 164 15.17 27.36 -9.00
N GLN A 165 15.25 28.16 -7.93
CA GLN A 165 16.46 28.35 -7.13
C GLN A 165 16.18 28.14 -5.64
N ASN A 166 16.54 26.96 -5.09
CA ASN A 166 16.52 26.65 -3.66
C ASN A 166 15.24 27.10 -2.90
N ARG A 167 14.07 27.04 -3.56
CA ARG A 167 12.78 27.41 -2.96
C ARG A 167 12.24 26.26 -2.11
N SER A 168 11.80 26.58 -0.89
CA SER A 168 11.00 25.67 -0.07
C SER A 168 9.50 25.88 -0.34
N ILE A 169 8.73 24.80 -0.29
CA ILE A 169 7.27 24.83 -0.42
C ILE A 169 6.67 24.78 0.99
N ASN A 170 5.80 25.73 1.32
CA ASN A 170 5.06 25.75 2.57
C ASN A 170 3.81 24.86 2.46
N PRO A 171 3.77 23.70 3.12
CA PRO A 171 2.68 22.74 2.96
C PRO A 171 1.32 23.29 3.41
N GLN A 172 1.30 24.19 4.39
CA GLN A 172 0.05 24.76 4.93
C GLN A 172 -0.54 25.85 4.03
N LYS A 173 0.30 26.62 3.32
CA LYS A 173 -0.14 27.80 2.55
C LYS A 173 -0.26 27.52 1.06
N GLU A 174 0.60 26.65 0.52
CA GLU A 174 0.81 26.52 -0.93
C GLU A 174 0.25 25.22 -1.50
N MET A 175 -0.14 24.26 -0.66
CA MET A 175 -0.71 22.97 -1.08
C MET A 175 -2.25 22.85 -1.04
N PRO A 176 -3.05 23.74 -0.38
CA PRO A 176 -4.51 23.67 -0.49
C PRO A 176 -4.99 23.76 -1.94
N PRO A 177 -5.63 22.70 -2.50
CA PRO A 177 -6.07 22.72 -3.89
C PRO A 177 -7.24 23.69 -4.11
N VAL A 178 -7.32 24.26 -5.32
CA VAL A 178 -8.44 25.09 -5.80
C VAL A 178 -9.48 24.21 -6.48
N LEU A 179 -10.76 24.38 -6.11
CA LEU A 179 -11.88 23.56 -6.61
C LEU A 179 -12.90 24.35 -7.43
N ALA A 180 -13.15 25.61 -7.06
CA ALA A 180 -14.14 26.43 -7.72
C ALA A 180 -13.82 27.92 -7.63
N LEU A 181 -14.37 28.69 -8.57
CA LEU A 181 -14.32 30.16 -8.57
C LEU A 181 -15.57 30.73 -7.88
N SER A 182 -15.44 31.92 -7.30
CA SER A 182 -16.55 32.78 -6.91
C SER A 182 -17.22 33.31 -8.19
N ALA A 183 -18.18 32.56 -8.74
CA ALA A 183 -18.93 32.96 -9.93
C ALA A 183 -19.98 34.03 -9.61
N GLY A 184 -20.24 34.95 -10.56
CA GLY A 184 -21.28 35.98 -10.51
C GLY A 184 -22.66 35.49 -10.99
N ASP A 185 -22.75 34.21 -11.31
CA ASP A 185 -23.80 33.56 -12.10
C ASP A 185 -24.55 32.46 -11.31
N GLY A 186 -24.65 32.64 -9.99
CA GLY A 186 -25.77 32.10 -9.20
C GLY A 186 -25.48 30.97 -8.22
N LYS A 187 -24.26 30.39 -8.20
CA LYS A 187 -23.79 29.55 -7.08
C LYS A 187 -22.60 30.23 -6.41
N SER A 188 -22.91 30.97 -5.34
CA SER A 188 -21.90 31.64 -4.54
C SER A 188 -21.05 30.61 -3.80
N ILE A 189 -19.72 30.72 -3.87
CA ILE A 189 -18.82 29.90 -3.03
C ILE A 189 -19.08 30.08 -1.53
N LYS A 190 -19.79 31.15 -1.13
CA LYS A 190 -20.21 31.36 0.26
C LYS A 190 -21.21 30.30 0.72
N ASP A 191 -22.02 29.79 -0.21
CA ASP A 191 -23.09 28.84 0.08
C ASP A 191 -22.66 27.38 -0.14
N PHE A 192 -21.38 27.14 -0.47
CA PHE A 192 -20.83 25.79 -0.56
C PHE A 192 -20.93 25.09 0.80
N ASP A 193 -21.66 23.99 0.83
CA ASP A 193 -21.81 23.10 1.97
C ASP A 193 -21.07 21.79 1.68
N PHE A 194 -20.09 21.48 2.53
CA PHE A 194 -19.26 20.30 2.39
C PHE A 194 -20.03 19.02 2.71
N ASP A 195 -20.94 19.06 3.68
CA ASP A 195 -21.72 17.87 4.05
C ASP A 195 -22.71 17.53 2.94
N ALA A 196 -23.36 18.55 2.35
CA ALA A 196 -24.21 18.35 1.17
C ALA A 196 -23.43 17.77 -0.01
N PHE A 197 -22.19 18.24 -0.25
CA PHE A 197 -21.31 17.69 -1.29
C PHE A 197 -21.01 16.19 -1.09
N LEU A 198 -20.87 15.74 0.16
CA LEU A 198 -20.67 14.32 0.48
C LEU A 198 -21.97 13.52 0.39
N VAL A 199 -23.10 14.07 0.86
CA VAL A 199 -24.43 13.44 0.77
C VAL A 199 -24.84 13.22 -0.68
N ASP A 200 -24.61 14.21 -1.55
CA ASP A 200 -24.88 14.07 -2.98
C ASP A 200 -24.05 12.94 -3.58
N ALA A 201 -22.76 12.84 -3.23
CA ALA A 201 -21.90 11.76 -3.69
C ALA A 201 -22.33 10.37 -3.16
N LEU A 202 -22.79 10.28 -1.91
CA LEU A 202 -23.36 9.04 -1.34
C LEU A 202 -24.62 8.61 -2.10
N ALA A 203 -25.48 9.55 -2.46
CA ALA A 203 -26.68 9.26 -3.25
C ALA A 203 -26.33 8.83 -4.68
N GLU A 204 -25.43 9.55 -5.36
CA GLU A 204 -25.05 9.31 -6.75
C GLU A 204 -24.23 8.03 -6.95
N GLN A 205 -23.26 7.77 -6.07
CA GLN A 205 -22.28 6.68 -6.25
C GLN A 205 -22.70 5.39 -5.55
N GLN A 206 -23.40 5.50 -4.43
CA GLN A 206 -23.74 4.36 -3.56
C GLN A 206 -25.25 4.11 -3.45
N GLY A 207 -26.09 4.99 -4.01
CA GLY A 207 -27.55 4.87 -3.91
C GLY A 207 -28.11 5.14 -2.52
N ILE A 208 -27.33 5.77 -1.63
CA ILE A 208 -27.67 6.00 -0.22
C ILE A 208 -28.37 7.36 -0.10
N ASN A 209 -29.70 7.34 0.09
CA ASN A 209 -30.57 8.53 0.03
C ASN A 209 -31.18 8.93 1.40
N ASP A 210 -30.88 8.15 2.44
CA ASP A 210 -31.43 8.21 3.78
C ASP A 210 -30.40 8.69 4.82
N VAL A 211 -29.43 9.50 4.39
CA VAL A 211 -28.46 10.13 5.29
C VAL A 211 -29.16 11.20 6.14
N ASP A 212 -28.93 11.15 7.46
CA ASP A 212 -29.30 12.18 8.44
C ASP A 212 -28.18 13.21 8.60
N ALA A 213 -26.95 12.73 8.84
CA ALA A 213 -25.78 13.58 9.01
C ALA A 213 -24.49 12.87 8.60
N VAL A 214 -23.58 13.60 7.95
CA VAL A 214 -22.18 13.19 7.81
C VAL A 214 -21.49 13.43 9.15
N LEU A 215 -20.70 12.46 9.63
CA LEU A 215 -20.06 12.52 10.94
C LEU A 215 -18.54 12.68 10.85
N ALA A 216 -17.91 12.00 9.90
CA ALA A 216 -16.47 12.07 9.68
C ALA A 216 -16.11 11.66 8.25
N HIS A 217 -14.90 12.01 7.82
CA HIS A 217 -14.38 11.61 6.52
C HIS A 217 -12.86 11.43 6.56
N GLU A 218 -12.38 10.58 5.67
CA GLU A 218 -10.97 10.40 5.35
C GLU A 218 -10.82 10.41 3.84
N LEU A 219 -10.60 11.60 3.27
CA LEU A 219 -10.54 11.83 1.83
C LEU A 219 -9.13 12.28 1.42
N PHE A 220 -8.66 11.77 0.29
CA PHE A 220 -7.31 11.98 -0.22
C PHE A 220 -7.36 12.47 -1.66
N PHE A 221 -6.56 13.48 -1.97
CA PHE A 221 -6.37 13.91 -3.36
C PHE A 221 -5.47 12.93 -4.09
N TYR A 222 -5.78 12.69 -5.37
CA TYR A 222 -4.99 11.83 -6.24
C TYR A 222 -4.98 12.34 -7.69
N ASP A 223 -3.92 12.01 -8.44
CA ASP A 223 -3.80 12.34 -9.87
C ASP A 223 -4.80 11.54 -10.71
N THR A 224 -5.54 12.21 -11.59
CA THR A 224 -6.46 11.57 -12.53
C THR A 224 -5.77 10.97 -13.74
N GLN A 225 -4.48 11.29 -13.97
CA GLN A 225 -3.71 10.69 -15.05
C GLN A 225 -3.55 9.17 -14.83
N PRO A 226 -4.06 8.31 -15.74
CA PRO A 226 -4.05 6.87 -15.55
C PRO A 226 -2.62 6.30 -15.48
N PRO A 227 -2.44 5.13 -14.84
CA PRO A 227 -1.19 4.40 -14.91
C PRO A 227 -0.98 3.88 -16.33
N ALA A 228 0.27 3.86 -16.80
CA ALA A 228 0.58 3.47 -18.17
C ALA A 228 1.94 2.79 -18.29
N GLN A 229 2.09 1.94 -19.32
CA GLN A 229 3.40 1.59 -19.85
C GLN A 229 3.92 2.75 -20.70
N ILE A 230 5.17 3.18 -20.45
CA ILE A 230 5.81 4.28 -21.17
C ILE A 230 7.25 3.92 -21.57
N GLY A 231 7.89 4.80 -22.35
CA GLY A 231 9.25 4.61 -22.89
C GLY A 231 9.23 4.20 -24.36
N LEU A 232 10.35 4.37 -25.05
CA LEU A 232 10.45 4.09 -26.50
C LEU A 232 10.07 2.65 -26.85
N HIS A 233 10.28 1.72 -25.92
CA HIS A 233 9.94 0.31 -26.07
C HIS A 233 9.01 -0.23 -24.98
N ASN A 234 8.22 0.65 -24.33
CA ASN A 234 7.30 0.28 -23.24
C ASN A 234 7.99 -0.37 -22.02
N GLU A 235 9.20 0.11 -21.71
CA GLU A 235 10.12 -0.46 -20.71
C GLU A 235 9.83 -0.01 -19.27
N PHE A 236 8.91 0.93 -19.10
CA PHE A 236 8.57 1.50 -17.80
C PHE A 236 7.09 1.39 -17.48
N ILE A 237 6.79 1.27 -16.20
CA ILE A 237 5.46 1.47 -15.62
C ILE A 237 5.47 2.82 -14.91
N ALA A 238 4.61 3.74 -15.35
CA ALA A 238 4.42 5.05 -14.73
C ALA A 238 3.05 5.10 -14.05
N SER A 239 3.03 5.38 -12.75
CA SER A 239 1.79 5.47 -11.97
C SER A 239 1.98 6.31 -10.72
N ALA A 240 0.89 6.85 -10.19
CA ALA A 240 0.83 7.19 -8.78
C ALA A 240 0.89 5.92 -7.92
N ARG A 241 1.48 6.00 -6.72
CA ARG A 241 1.38 4.96 -5.69
C ARG A 241 1.99 3.61 -6.07
N LEU A 242 2.99 3.58 -6.96
CA LEU A 242 3.81 2.37 -7.12
C LEU A 242 4.39 1.97 -5.78
N ASP A 243 4.79 2.97 -4.99
CA ASP A 243 5.07 2.86 -3.57
C ASP A 243 3.77 2.92 -2.74
N ASN A 244 3.24 1.83 -2.22
CA ASN A 244 3.71 0.45 -2.36
C ASN A 244 2.64 -0.51 -2.90
N LEU A 245 1.67 0.04 -3.65
CA LEU A 245 0.61 -0.76 -4.27
C LEU A 245 1.14 -1.75 -5.31
N LEU A 246 2.32 -1.52 -5.89
CA LEU A 246 2.97 -2.53 -6.73
C LEU A 246 3.24 -3.80 -5.92
N SER A 247 3.80 -3.67 -4.72
CA SER A 247 4.08 -4.82 -3.85
C SER A 247 2.81 -5.45 -3.29
N CYS A 248 1.77 -4.67 -2.98
CA CYS A 248 0.45 -5.20 -2.66
C CYS A 248 -0.09 -6.10 -3.78
N TYR A 249 0.00 -5.66 -5.03
CA TYR A 249 -0.43 -6.44 -6.18
C TYR A 249 0.39 -7.73 -6.35
N VAL A 250 1.71 -7.66 -6.13
CA VAL A 250 2.59 -8.84 -6.15
C VAL A 250 2.21 -9.84 -5.05
N CYS A 251 1.95 -9.37 -3.83
CA CYS A 251 1.47 -10.20 -2.72
C CYS A 251 0.12 -10.85 -3.03
N LEU A 252 -0.82 -10.09 -3.57
CA LEU A 252 -2.15 -10.55 -4.00
C LEU A 252 -2.05 -11.66 -5.05
N ASP A 253 -1.27 -11.42 -6.11
CA ASP A 253 -1.06 -12.38 -7.19
C ASP A 253 -0.43 -13.69 -6.66
N ALA A 254 0.54 -13.60 -5.76
CA ALA A 254 1.19 -14.77 -5.19
C ALA A 254 0.28 -15.57 -4.24
N ILE A 255 -0.50 -14.94 -3.36
CA ILE A 255 -1.37 -15.68 -2.43
C ILE A 255 -2.50 -16.40 -3.18
N MET A 256 -3.01 -15.81 -4.27
CA MET A 256 -3.99 -16.47 -5.13
C MET A 256 -3.40 -17.69 -5.85
N GLU A 257 -2.10 -17.68 -6.14
CA GLU A 257 -1.40 -18.87 -6.67
C GLU A 257 -1.20 -19.93 -5.58
N ALA A 258 -0.85 -19.53 -4.35
CA ALA A 258 -0.74 -20.43 -3.21
C ALA A 258 -2.04 -21.20 -2.94
N LYS A 259 -3.19 -20.53 -3.10
CA LYS A 259 -4.51 -21.17 -2.98
C LYS A 259 -4.69 -22.30 -4.00
N LYS A 260 -4.20 -22.13 -5.24
CA LYS A 260 -4.35 -23.14 -6.30
C LYS A 260 -3.45 -24.34 -6.08
N SER A 261 -2.24 -24.13 -5.55
CA SER A 261 -1.33 -25.23 -5.25
C SER A 261 -1.79 -26.06 -4.05
N GLY A 262 -2.41 -25.43 -3.05
CA GLY A 262 -2.87 -26.11 -1.84
C GLY A 262 -1.75 -26.67 -0.97
N ASN A 263 -0.56 -26.05 -1.04
CA ASN A 263 0.64 -26.52 -0.32
C ASN A 263 0.95 -25.58 0.84
N GLY A 264 0.93 -26.11 2.06
CA GLY A 264 1.44 -25.43 3.26
C GLY A 264 0.63 -24.21 3.72
N PHE A 265 1.13 -23.55 4.77
CA PHE A 265 0.56 -22.31 5.29
C PHE A 265 1.22 -21.11 4.61
N ALA A 266 0.43 -20.27 3.96
CA ALA A 266 0.87 -19.04 3.32
C ALA A 266 0.02 -17.86 3.78
N LEU A 267 0.61 -16.68 3.94
CA LEU A 267 -0.09 -15.48 4.38
C LEU A 267 0.48 -14.24 3.70
N MET A 268 -0.41 -13.39 3.17
CA MET A 268 -0.09 -12.02 2.83
C MET A 268 -0.67 -11.07 3.88
N VAL A 269 0.06 -10.00 4.16
CA VAL A 269 -0.42 -8.86 4.95
C VAL A 269 -0.12 -7.57 4.18
N CYS A 270 -1.10 -6.69 4.04
CA CYS A 270 -0.90 -5.33 3.55
C CYS A 270 -1.40 -4.37 4.63
N ASN A 271 -0.45 -3.65 5.24
CA ASN A 271 -0.71 -2.74 6.34
C ASN A 271 -0.96 -1.32 5.85
N ASP A 272 -1.72 -0.55 6.61
CA ASP A 272 -1.84 0.88 6.43
C ASP A 272 -0.80 1.61 7.30
N HIS A 273 -0.69 2.92 7.14
CA HIS A 273 0.14 3.79 7.97
C HIS A 273 1.64 3.53 7.96
N GLU A 274 2.20 2.89 6.93
CA GLU A 274 3.65 2.71 6.83
C GLU A 274 4.36 4.06 6.77
N GLU A 275 3.84 4.96 5.94
CA GLU A 275 4.42 6.27 5.59
C GLU A 275 4.47 7.25 6.78
N VAL A 276 3.78 6.91 7.86
CA VAL A 276 3.71 7.67 9.12
C VAL A 276 4.26 6.89 10.32
N GLY A 277 4.97 5.78 10.06
CA GLY A 277 5.72 5.02 11.06
C GLY A 277 5.04 3.76 11.60
N SER A 278 3.94 3.30 10.99
CA SER A 278 3.22 2.05 11.31
C SER A 278 2.59 1.93 12.70
N ALA A 279 2.66 2.97 13.53
CA ALA A 279 2.18 2.97 14.91
C ALA A 279 0.65 3.15 15.01
N SER A 280 -0.12 2.16 14.56
CA SER A 280 -1.59 2.17 14.63
C SER A 280 -2.16 0.76 14.83
N ALA A 281 -3.47 0.64 15.04
CA ALA A 281 -4.12 -0.67 15.20
C ALA A 281 -4.12 -1.54 13.93
N CYS A 282 -4.03 -0.90 12.75
CA CYS A 282 -4.00 -1.52 11.43
C CYS A 282 -2.59 -1.53 10.79
N GLY A 283 -1.66 -0.72 11.29
CA GLY A 283 -0.28 -0.66 10.81
C GLY A 283 0.58 -1.83 11.25
N ALA A 284 1.80 -1.92 10.71
CA ALA A 284 2.71 -3.04 10.93
C ALA A 284 3.20 -3.19 12.39
N GLN A 285 3.22 -2.09 13.16
CA GLN A 285 3.51 -2.13 14.60
C GLN A 285 2.26 -2.51 15.43
N GLY A 286 1.09 -2.56 14.80
CA GLY A 286 -0.17 -2.91 15.40
C GLY A 286 -0.33 -4.41 15.66
N PRO A 287 -1.38 -4.80 16.40
CA PRO A 287 -1.58 -6.19 16.78
C PRO A 287 -2.11 -7.08 15.65
N PHE A 288 -2.40 -6.55 14.46
CA PHE A 288 -3.18 -7.25 13.43
C PHE A 288 -2.57 -8.61 13.04
N LEU A 289 -1.33 -8.60 12.56
CA LEU A 289 -0.63 -9.84 12.16
C LEU A 289 -0.48 -10.81 13.34
N ARG A 290 -0.07 -10.30 14.51
CA ARG A 290 0.11 -11.12 15.72
C ARG A 290 -1.18 -11.82 16.13
N SER A 291 -2.31 -11.11 16.11
CA SER A 291 -3.63 -11.65 16.43
C SER A 291 -4.05 -12.74 15.44
N VAL A 292 -3.82 -12.57 14.14
CA VAL A 292 -4.14 -13.60 13.13
C VAL A 292 -3.29 -14.85 13.35
N LEU A 293 -1.97 -14.70 13.53
CA LEU A 293 -1.06 -15.82 13.74
C LEU A 293 -1.40 -16.61 15.02
N ALA A 294 -1.72 -15.92 16.12
CA ALA A 294 -2.14 -16.57 17.35
C ALA A 294 -3.42 -17.41 17.15
N ARG A 295 -4.40 -16.88 16.41
CA ARG A 295 -5.65 -17.59 16.09
C ARG A 295 -5.44 -18.74 15.12
N LEU A 296 -4.52 -18.62 14.18
CA LEU A 296 -4.12 -19.68 13.27
C LEU A 296 -3.49 -20.85 14.05
N SER A 297 -2.48 -20.57 14.88
CA SER A 297 -1.85 -21.58 15.73
C SER A 297 -2.85 -22.22 16.68
N ALA A 298 -3.71 -21.44 17.34
CA ALA A 298 -4.73 -21.98 18.24
C ALA A 298 -5.75 -22.94 17.58
N ARG A 299 -5.91 -22.87 16.24
CA ARG A 299 -6.82 -23.77 15.52
C ARG A 299 -6.17 -25.02 14.95
N PHE A 300 -4.90 -24.94 14.55
CA PHE A 300 -4.23 -26.04 13.86
C PHE A 300 -3.16 -26.73 14.69
N SER A 301 -2.61 -26.05 15.69
CA SER A 301 -1.66 -26.68 16.60
C SER A 301 -2.43 -27.55 17.59
N ASP A 302 -2.05 -28.83 17.61
CA ASP A 302 -2.48 -29.88 18.55
C ASP A 302 -3.79 -30.63 18.24
N ARG A 303 -3.67 -31.81 17.61
CA ARG A 303 -4.75 -32.81 17.46
C ARG A 303 -4.90 -33.72 18.70
N ASP A 304 -4.00 -33.62 19.70
CA ASP A 304 -3.90 -34.58 20.82
C ASP A 304 -4.14 -33.96 22.23
N GLY A 305 -4.42 -32.65 22.33
CA GLY A 305 -5.38 -32.12 23.32
C GLY A 305 -4.86 -31.44 24.59
N GLU A 306 -3.55 -31.23 24.78
CA GLU A 306 -3.03 -30.62 26.02
C GLU A 306 -2.30 -29.28 25.84
N THR A 307 -1.94 -28.90 24.61
CA THR A 307 -1.09 -27.73 24.29
C THR A 307 -1.60 -26.85 23.13
N ALA A 308 -2.84 -27.05 22.66
CA ALA A 308 -3.44 -26.30 21.56
C ALA A 308 -3.35 -24.78 21.78
N GLY A 309 -2.72 -24.06 20.85
CA GLY A 309 -2.52 -22.60 20.96
C GLY A 309 -1.64 -22.16 22.14
N SER A 310 -0.84 -23.06 22.70
CA SER A 310 0.16 -22.72 23.72
C SER A 310 1.16 -21.69 23.18
N ALA A 311 1.73 -20.90 24.09
CA ALA A 311 2.79 -19.96 23.76
C ALA A 311 3.95 -20.67 23.03
N GLU A 312 4.27 -21.90 23.44
CA GLU A 312 5.30 -22.74 22.79
C GLU A 312 4.98 -23.03 21.32
N SER A 313 3.72 -23.36 20.99
CA SER A 313 3.32 -23.65 19.60
C SER A 313 3.48 -22.43 18.68
N ILE A 314 3.12 -21.25 19.19
CA ILE A 314 3.28 -19.99 18.46
C ILE A 314 4.76 -19.70 18.22
N GLU A 315 5.61 -19.81 19.25
CA GLU A 315 7.06 -19.57 19.10
C GLU A 315 7.69 -20.53 18.09
N ARG A 316 7.36 -21.82 18.15
CA ARG A 316 7.83 -22.82 17.17
C ARG A 316 7.38 -22.49 15.75
N MET A 317 6.11 -22.13 15.57
CA MET A 317 5.55 -21.69 14.28
C MET A 317 6.34 -20.49 13.74
N ILE A 318 6.52 -19.44 14.53
CA ILE A 318 7.26 -18.23 14.12
C ILE A 318 8.70 -18.56 13.74
N ARG A 319 9.41 -19.37 14.54
CA ARG A 319 10.82 -19.70 14.29
C ARG A 319 11.04 -20.59 13.07
N ARG A 320 9.99 -21.25 12.57
CA ARG A 320 9.97 -21.97 11.28
C ARG A 320 9.44 -21.14 10.12
N SER A 321 8.90 -19.96 10.40
CA SER A 321 8.37 -19.04 9.41
C SER A 321 9.47 -18.18 8.77
N LEU A 322 9.15 -17.59 7.62
CA LEU A 322 9.94 -16.57 6.95
C LEU A 322 9.01 -15.45 6.49
N PHE A 323 9.42 -14.21 6.69
CA PHE A 323 8.70 -13.02 6.24
C PHE A 323 9.48 -12.30 5.14
N LEU A 324 8.85 -12.09 3.98
CA LEU A 324 9.34 -11.13 2.99
C LEU A 324 8.66 -9.79 3.23
N SER A 325 9.43 -8.81 3.69
CA SER A 325 9.02 -7.41 3.70
C SER A 325 9.25 -6.85 2.30
N ILE A 326 8.17 -6.57 1.58
CA ILE A 326 8.19 -6.18 0.18
C ILE A 326 7.81 -4.72 0.06
N ASP A 327 8.79 -3.92 -0.29
CA ASP A 327 8.66 -2.48 -0.39
C ASP A 327 9.70 -1.96 -1.38
N ASN A 328 9.39 -0.91 -2.13
CA ASN A 328 10.19 -0.42 -3.24
C ASN A 328 11.64 -0.09 -2.83
N ALA A 329 12.52 -0.12 -3.83
CA ALA A 329 13.93 0.19 -3.68
C ALA A 329 14.29 1.39 -4.56
N HIS A 330 15.29 2.16 -4.19
CA HIS A 330 15.70 3.32 -4.97
C HIS A 330 16.53 2.88 -6.19
N GLY A 331 15.98 3.02 -7.40
CA GLY A 331 16.73 2.80 -8.63
C GLY A 331 17.90 3.80 -8.78
N LEU A 332 19.00 3.36 -9.39
CA LEU A 332 20.17 4.18 -9.72
C LEU A 332 19.74 5.30 -10.65
N HIS A 333 19.64 6.52 -10.13
CA HIS A 333 19.09 7.64 -10.86
C HIS A 333 20.14 8.22 -11.81
N PRO A 334 19.90 8.28 -13.14
CA PRO A 334 20.92 8.66 -14.12
C PRO A 334 21.41 10.10 -13.96
N ASN A 335 20.57 11.00 -13.46
CA ASN A 335 20.94 12.41 -13.24
C ASN A 335 21.50 12.69 -11.83
N PHE A 336 21.53 11.70 -10.94
CA PHE A 336 21.96 11.84 -9.54
C PHE A 336 22.73 10.59 -9.07
N THR A 337 23.58 10.04 -9.94
CA THR A 337 24.28 8.77 -9.69
C THR A 337 25.13 8.80 -8.41
N GLU A 338 25.59 9.99 -8.03
CA GLU A 338 26.35 10.23 -6.81
C GLU A 338 25.54 10.01 -5.54
N LYS A 339 24.21 9.88 -5.60
CA LYS A 339 23.36 9.57 -4.43
C LYS A 339 23.36 8.08 -4.08
N HIS A 340 23.90 7.21 -4.93
CA HIS A 340 23.99 5.77 -4.69
C HIS A 340 25.41 5.35 -4.29
N ASP A 341 25.50 4.22 -3.59
CA ASP A 341 26.77 3.52 -3.44
C ASP A 341 27.20 2.97 -4.81
N ALA A 342 28.49 3.11 -5.14
CA ALA A 342 29.02 2.80 -6.47
C ALA A 342 28.84 1.32 -6.87
N ASN A 343 28.74 0.41 -5.90
CA ASN A 343 28.60 -1.03 -6.15
C ASN A 343 27.20 -1.57 -5.84
N HIS A 344 26.30 -0.75 -5.28
CA HIS A 344 24.99 -1.19 -4.78
C HIS A 344 23.85 -0.27 -5.26
N GLY A 345 23.95 0.24 -6.48
CA GLY A 345 22.90 0.99 -7.17
C GLY A 345 22.04 0.10 -8.07
N PRO A 346 20.79 -0.23 -7.71
CA PRO A 346 19.92 -1.10 -8.50
C PRO A 346 19.54 -0.48 -9.84
N VAL A 347 19.56 -1.28 -10.90
CA VAL A 347 19.15 -0.85 -12.25
C VAL A 347 17.74 -1.36 -12.53
N LEU A 348 16.91 -0.53 -13.15
CA LEU A 348 15.56 -0.93 -13.58
C LEU A 348 15.63 -2.07 -14.62
N ASN A 349 14.60 -2.93 -14.63
CA ASN A 349 14.49 -4.12 -15.46
C ASN A 349 15.62 -5.14 -15.25
N LYS A 350 16.27 -5.12 -14.07
CA LYS A 350 17.30 -6.10 -13.66
C LYS A 350 16.88 -6.92 -12.45
N GLY A 351 15.58 -6.94 -12.15
CA GLY A 351 14.96 -7.84 -11.19
C GLY A 351 14.90 -7.27 -9.76
N PRO A 352 14.29 -8.02 -8.84
CA PRO A 352 14.12 -7.63 -7.46
C PRO A 352 15.44 -7.28 -6.77
N VAL A 353 15.33 -6.40 -5.78
CA VAL A 353 16.45 -5.84 -5.03
C VAL A 353 16.37 -6.34 -3.59
N ILE A 354 17.42 -6.99 -3.10
CA ILE A 354 17.59 -7.28 -1.68
C ILE A 354 18.13 -6.02 -0.99
N LYS A 355 17.38 -5.48 -0.04
CA LYS A 355 17.73 -4.26 0.70
C LYS A 355 18.50 -4.63 1.97
N ILE A 356 19.71 -4.10 2.13
CA ILE A 356 20.63 -4.45 3.23
C ILE A 356 21.07 -3.18 3.96
N ASN A 357 20.95 -3.18 5.29
CA ASN A 357 21.44 -2.08 6.12
C ASN A 357 21.93 -2.61 7.48
N ALA A 358 23.20 -2.36 7.82
CA ALA A 358 23.80 -2.86 9.06
C ALA A 358 23.11 -2.33 10.33
N ASN A 359 22.52 -1.13 10.28
CA ASN A 359 21.80 -0.50 11.39
C ASN A 359 20.34 -0.96 11.50
N GLN A 360 19.98 -2.08 10.85
CA GLN A 360 18.64 -2.69 10.90
C GLN A 360 17.53 -1.74 10.42
N ARG A 361 17.83 -0.83 9.48
CA ARG A 361 16.81 -0.10 8.71
C ARG A 361 16.06 -1.02 7.75
N TYR A 362 16.69 -2.14 7.42
CA TYR A 362 16.12 -3.33 6.77
C TYR A 362 16.51 -4.53 7.64
N ALA A 363 15.61 -5.50 7.81
CA ALA A 363 15.79 -6.68 8.66
C ALA A 363 16.60 -7.81 8.00
N THR A 364 16.98 -7.62 6.73
CA THR A 364 17.78 -8.58 5.96
C THR A 364 19.10 -8.94 6.65
N ASN A 365 19.38 -10.24 6.75
CA ASN A 365 20.67 -10.78 7.18
C ASN A 365 21.23 -11.81 6.18
N SER A 366 22.39 -12.40 6.48
CA SER A 366 23.05 -13.38 5.60
C SER A 366 22.19 -14.61 5.30
N ARG A 367 21.44 -15.12 6.29
CA ARG A 367 20.56 -16.28 6.14
C ARG A 367 19.36 -15.96 5.26
N THR A 368 18.69 -14.83 5.52
CA THR A 368 17.45 -14.47 4.84
C THR A 368 17.70 -14.03 3.40
N GLN A 369 18.80 -13.31 3.12
CA GLN A 369 19.20 -12.98 1.75
C GLN A 369 19.61 -14.22 0.93
N ALA A 370 20.26 -15.21 1.54
CA ALA A 370 20.64 -16.45 0.84
C ALA A 370 19.40 -17.25 0.41
N ARG A 371 18.40 -17.34 1.30
CA ARG A 371 17.11 -17.97 0.98
C ARG A 371 16.37 -17.27 -0.17
N PHE A 372 16.36 -15.94 -0.19
CA PHE A 372 15.74 -15.19 -1.28
C PHE A 372 16.52 -15.29 -2.59
N THR A 373 17.85 -15.29 -2.53
CA THR A 373 18.70 -15.49 -3.72
C THR A 373 18.40 -16.86 -4.35
N GLN A 374 18.37 -17.93 -3.54
CA GLN A 374 18.01 -19.26 -4.01
C GLN A 374 16.60 -19.32 -4.63
N LEU A 375 15.62 -18.60 -4.05
CA LEU A 375 14.28 -18.49 -4.62
C LEU A 375 14.28 -17.85 -6.01
N CYS A 376 15.09 -16.81 -6.21
CA CYS A 376 15.25 -16.16 -7.51
C CYS A 376 15.92 -17.09 -8.52
N ASP A 377 16.97 -17.81 -8.10
CA ASP A 377 17.67 -18.79 -8.94
C ASP A 377 16.73 -19.92 -9.41
N GLU A 378 15.86 -20.44 -8.53
CA GLU A 378 14.88 -21.50 -8.86
C GLU A 378 13.87 -21.09 -9.94
N VAL A 379 13.70 -19.80 -10.18
CA VAL A 379 12.79 -19.27 -11.20
C VAL A 379 13.53 -18.47 -12.27
N ASP A 380 14.85 -18.56 -12.37
CA ASP A 380 15.64 -17.78 -13.34
C ASP A 380 15.27 -16.28 -13.30
N ALA A 381 15.12 -15.70 -12.10
CA ALA A 381 14.92 -14.28 -11.90
C ALA A 381 16.26 -13.62 -11.50
N PRO A 382 16.67 -12.52 -12.17
CA PRO A 382 17.84 -11.79 -11.73
C PRO A 382 17.57 -11.13 -10.37
N VAL A 383 18.61 -10.96 -9.56
CA VAL A 383 18.50 -10.34 -8.24
C VAL A 383 19.65 -9.38 -7.99
N GLN A 384 19.32 -8.23 -7.42
CA GLN A 384 20.24 -7.13 -7.14
C GLN A 384 20.37 -6.92 -5.64
N ARG A 385 21.33 -6.08 -5.23
CA ARG A 385 21.53 -5.69 -3.83
C ARG A 385 21.59 -4.19 -3.73
N PHE A 386 20.92 -3.64 -2.72
CA PHE A 386 20.96 -2.23 -2.37
C PHE A 386 21.55 -2.04 -0.98
N VAL A 387 22.51 -1.12 -0.91
CA VAL A 387 23.11 -0.62 0.32
C VAL A 387 23.21 0.89 0.14
N VAL A 388 22.69 1.64 1.11
CA VAL A 388 22.84 3.10 1.13
C VAL A 388 24.31 3.47 1.36
N ARG A 389 24.74 4.62 0.80
CA ARG A 389 26.08 5.16 1.11
C ARG A 389 26.26 5.32 2.62
N SER A 390 27.46 5.06 3.11
CA SER A 390 27.75 5.10 4.56
C SER A 390 27.61 6.49 5.20
N ASP A 391 27.62 7.56 4.40
CA ASP A 391 27.46 8.94 4.85
C ASP A 391 26.00 9.45 4.81
N MET A 392 25.04 8.59 4.43
CA MET A 392 23.63 8.95 4.28
C MET A 392 22.71 8.10 5.18
N GLY A 393 21.64 8.73 5.66
CA GLY A 393 20.55 8.04 6.33
C GLY A 393 19.66 7.26 5.35
N CYS A 394 18.91 6.30 5.87
CA CYS A 394 17.96 5.50 5.10
C CYS A 394 16.61 5.43 5.83
N GLY A 395 15.51 5.45 5.06
CA GLY A 395 14.18 5.11 5.57
C GLY A 395 14.17 3.73 6.24
N SER A 396 13.17 3.48 7.09
CA SER A 396 12.86 2.13 7.58
C SER A 396 11.79 1.54 6.68
N THR A 397 11.47 0.27 6.90
CA THR A 397 10.31 -0.40 6.31
C THR A 397 9.49 -1.08 7.40
N ILE A 398 8.41 -1.77 7.01
CA ILE A 398 7.71 -2.73 7.89
C ILE A 398 8.59 -3.91 8.33
N GLY A 399 9.68 -4.21 7.63
CA GLY A 399 10.53 -5.38 7.87
C GLY A 399 11.09 -5.45 9.29
N PRO A 400 11.88 -4.46 9.75
CA PRO A 400 12.34 -4.40 11.14
C PRO A 400 11.20 -4.33 12.18
N ILE A 401 10.08 -3.69 11.83
CA ILE A 401 8.91 -3.54 12.71
C ILE A 401 8.27 -4.91 12.95
N THR A 402 7.98 -5.66 11.90
CA THR A 402 7.43 -7.02 12.00
C THR A 402 8.43 -7.99 12.61
N ALA A 403 9.70 -7.96 12.20
CA ALA A 403 10.74 -8.83 12.73
C ALA A 403 10.90 -8.68 14.25
N SER A 404 10.91 -7.44 14.76
CA SER A 404 10.99 -7.18 16.20
C SER A 404 9.66 -7.42 16.93
N GLY A 405 8.53 -7.16 16.27
CA GLY A 405 7.20 -7.29 16.87
C GLY A 405 6.75 -8.73 17.10
N ILE A 406 7.13 -9.65 16.20
CA ILE A 406 6.76 -11.08 16.33
C ILE A 406 7.96 -12.04 16.35
N GLY A 407 9.20 -11.58 16.21
CA GLY A 407 10.40 -12.42 16.30
C GLY A 407 10.69 -13.28 15.05
N VAL A 408 10.10 -12.95 13.90
CA VAL A 408 10.23 -13.73 12.65
C VAL A 408 11.50 -13.36 11.87
N GLU A 409 12.13 -14.36 11.24
CA GLU A 409 13.19 -14.10 10.26
C GLU A 409 12.64 -13.32 9.07
N THR A 410 13.30 -12.21 8.70
CA THR A 410 12.80 -11.31 7.67
C THR A 410 13.86 -11.01 6.61
N VAL A 411 13.44 -10.90 5.35
CA VAL A 411 14.21 -10.29 4.27
C VAL A 411 13.43 -9.11 3.71
N ASP A 412 14.09 -7.97 3.55
CA ASP A 412 13.56 -6.81 2.86
C ASP A 412 13.95 -6.87 1.38
N VAL A 413 12.94 -6.88 0.53
CA VAL A 413 13.08 -6.91 -0.93
C VAL A 413 12.19 -5.85 -1.57
N GLY A 414 12.48 -5.48 -2.81
CA GLY A 414 11.71 -4.47 -3.52
C GLY A 414 11.95 -4.47 -5.02
N VAL A 415 11.23 -3.61 -5.72
CA VAL A 415 11.53 -3.28 -7.11
C VAL A 415 12.20 -1.90 -7.19
N PRO A 416 13.17 -1.69 -8.08
CA PRO A 416 13.82 -0.40 -8.22
C PRO A 416 12.87 0.62 -8.87
N THR A 417 12.68 1.77 -8.22
CA THR A 417 11.82 2.85 -8.68
C THR A 417 12.56 4.19 -8.73
N TYR A 418 12.10 5.06 -9.61
CA TYR A 418 12.45 6.48 -9.64
C TYR A 418 11.28 7.33 -9.16
N GLY A 419 11.63 8.47 -8.56
CA GLY A 419 10.65 9.44 -8.08
C GLY A 419 9.79 8.90 -6.94
N MET A 420 10.28 7.96 -6.14
CA MET A 420 9.58 7.43 -4.96
C MET A 420 8.97 8.58 -4.12
N HIS A 421 7.72 8.44 -3.69
CA HIS A 421 6.88 9.46 -3.03
C HIS A 421 6.42 10.65 -3.91
N SER A 422 6.65 10.59 -5.22
CA SER A 422 6.04 11.48 -6.21
C SER A 422 4.58 11.11 -6.42
N ILE A 423 3.76 12.08 -6.83
CA ILE A 423 2.40 11.81 -7.33
C ILE A 423 2.42 10.93 -8.59
N ARG A 424 3.56 10.83 -9.28
CA ARG A 424 3.79 9.94 -10.42
C ARG A 424 5.21 9.40 -10.39
N GLU A 425 5.32 8.11 -10.12
CA GLU A 425 6.55 7.34 -9.95
C GLU A 425 6.84 6.51 -11.20
N LEU A 426 8.05 5.96 -11.30
CA LEU A 426 8.47 5.15 -12.44
C LEU A 426 9.18 3.87 -11.98
N ALA A 427 8.72 2.71 -12.45
CA ALA A 427 9.38 1.42 -12.24
C ALA A 427 9.70 0.75 -13.59
N GLY A 428 10.58 -0.25 -13.59
CA GLY A 428 10.80 -1.10 -14.76
C GLY A 428 9.60 -2.02 -15.02
N SER A 429 9.26 -2.24 -16.29
CA SER A 429 8.17 -3.16 -16.70
C SER A 429 8.44 -4.64 -16.40
N ASP A 430 9.70 -5.01 -16.14
CA ASP A 430 10.10 -6.40 -15.88
C ASP A 430 10.24 -6.71 -14.38
N ASP A 431 10.50 -5.69 -13.55
CA ASP A 431 10.91 -5.89 -12.16
C ASP A 431 9.80 -6.49 -11.29
N GLY A 432 8.58 -5.95 -11.39
CA GLY A 432 7.42 -6.47 -10.68
C GLY A 432 7.09 -7.92 -11.06
N TRP A 433 7.25 -8.25 -12.36
CA TRP A 433 7.06 -9.61 -12.86
C TRP A 433 8.10 -10.60 -12.30
N HIS A 434 9.38 -10.20 -12.28
CA HIS A 434 10.44 -11.03 -11.69
C HIS A 434 10.20 -11.28 -10.19
N LEU A 435 9.82 -10.25 -9.45
CA LEU A 435 9.49 -10.37 -8.03
C LEU A 435 8.27 -11.28 -7.81
N ALA A 436 7.22 -11.15 -8.63
CA ALA A 436 6.03 -12.00 -8.56
C ALA A 436 6.35 -13.48 -8.81
N ARG A 437 7.25 -13.80 -9.74
CA ARG A 437 7.69 -15.19 -9.97
C ARG A 437 8.39 -15.77 -8.75
N ALA A 438 9.30 -15.02 -8.14
CA ALA A 438 9.98 -15.45 -6.92
C ALA A 438 9.00 -15.63 -5.75
N LEU A 439 8.02 -14.73 -5.61
CA LEU A 439 7.04 -14.79 -4.53
C LEU A 439 6.02 -15.93 -4.70
N ARG A 440 5.54 -16.18 -5.93
CA ARG A 440 4.74 -17.37 -6.23
C ARG A 440 5.50 -18.64 -5.85
N ARG A 441 6.78 -18.75 -6.23
CA ARG A 441 7.61 -19.89 -5.84
C ARG A 441 7.77 -20.02 -4.33
N PHE A 442 7.91 -18.89 -3.62
CA PHE A 442 8.01 -18.86 -2.17
C PHE A 442 6.78 -19.44 -1.48
N PHE A 443 5.56 -19.10 -1.92
CA PHE A 443 4.33 -19.57 -1.28
C PHE A 443 3.92 -21.01 -1.65
N VAL A 444 4.39 -21.57 -2.76
CA VAL A 444 4.03 -22.95 -3.18
C VAL A 444 5.02 -24.02 -2.69
N ARG A 445 5.97 -23.65 -1.84
CA ARG A 445 7.06 -24.51 -1.36
C ARG A 445 6.64 -25.53 -0.31
#